data_AF-A0A8J6TYR2-F1
#
_entry.id   AF-A0A8J6TYR2-F1
#
_cell.length_a   1.000
_cell.length_b   1.000
_cell.length_c   1.000
_cell.angle_alpha   90.00
_cell.angle_beta   90.00
_cell.angle_gamma   90.00
#
_symmetry.space_group_name_H-M   'P 1'
#
loop_
_entity.id
_entity.type
_entity.pdbx_description
1 polymer ?
#
loop_
_entity_poly.entity_id
_entity_poly.type
_entity_poly.pdbx_seq_one_letter_code
_entity_poly.pdbx_strand_id
1 'polypeptide(L)'
;MYKPRNYESTQEFGTFEPLQLGGHVCKICKVTETTSRNGKPMAVIWLDIAEGEQKGYYAKLWQSGDRNKEKWPCAVYQLEEDSNGNTNMGYKTFLEAVKRSNPGFDENRLWADNGNDYLKNKLIGGVFGREQYENNRGELRFSTKCVYFRDVETIRKGVEVPPDKLLEGAKPPVCDPLSDYEPIVTDDDDMPF
;
A
#
# COMPACT_ATOMS: atom_id res chain seq x y z
N MET A 1 -11.11 -13.74 -39.89
CA MET A 1 -9.95 -13.11 -39.21
C MET A 1 -8.94 -14.19 -38.85
N TYR A 2 -7.64 -13.89 -38.92
CA TYR A 2 -6.58 -14.80 -38.47
C TYR A 2 -6.52 -14.82 -36.94
N LYS A 3 -6.55 -16.00 -36.32
CA LYS A 3 -6.39 -16.18 -34.86
C LYS A 3 -4.90 -16.39 -34.56
N PRO A 4 -4.22 -15.46 -33.86
CA PRO A 4 -2.81 -15.60 -33.52
C PRO A 4 -2.56 -16.79 -32.61
N ARG A 5 -1.33 -17.33 -32.63
CA ARG A 5 -0.87 -18.28 -31.61
C ARG A 5 -0.97 -17.65 -30.23
N ASN A 6 -1.35 -18.47 -29.25
CA ASN A 6 -1.48 -18.10 -27.83
C ASN A 6 -2.60 -17.10 -27.50
N TYR A 7 -3.54 -16.83 -28.43
CA TYR A 7 -4.68 -15.94 -28.17
C TYR A 7 -5.44 -16.25 -26.87
N GLU A 8 -5.73 -17.53 -26.59
CA GLU A 8 -6.42 -17.97 -25.35
C GLU A 8 -5.60 -17.73 -24.07
N SER A 9 -4.27 -17.63 -24.20
CA SER A 9 -3.35 -17.43 -23.07
C SER A 9 -2.81 -16.01 -22.97
N THR A 10 -3.04 -15.18 -24.00
CA THR A 10 -2.62 -13.79 -24.02
C THR A 10 -3.64 -12.99 -23.23
N GLN A 11 -3.19 -12.39 -22.13
CA GLN A 11 -4.04 -11.59 -21.27
C GLN A 11 -4.50 -10.33 -22.01
N GLU A 12 -5.80 -10.09 -22.05
CA GLU A 12 -6.39 -8.87 -22.60
C GLU A 12 -5.94 -7.66 -21.77
N PHE A 13 -5.93 -6.47 -22.39
CA PHE A 13 -5.68 -5.22 -21.67
C PHE A 13 -6.80 -5.00 -20.63
N GLY A 14 -6.54 -5.33 -19.37
CA GLY A 14 -7.42 -5.02 -18.26
C GLY A 14 -7.31 -3.55 -17.86
N THR A 15 -8.43 -2.92 -17.51
CA THR A 15 -8.43 -1.62 -16.83
C THR A 15 -7.83 -1.80 -15.44
N PHE A 16 -6.65 -1.22 -15.18
CA PHE A 16 -6.04 -1.26 -13.86
C PHE A 16 -6.84 -0.36 -12.91
N GLU A 17 -7.50 -0.96 -11.93
CA GLU A 17 -8.17 -0.22 -10.88
C GLU A 17 -7.20 -0.03 -9.70
N PRO A 18 -6.87 1.21 -9.29
CA PRO A 18 -6.02 1.43 -8.13
C PRO A 18 -6.76 1.10 -6.82
N LEU A 19 -6.02 0.67 -5.81
CA LEU A 19 -6.57 0.48 -4.45
C LEU A 19 -7.11 1.82 -3.92
N GLN A 20 -8.34 1.80 -3.40
CA GLN A 20 -8.96 2.93 -2.70
C GLN A 20 -8.09 3.33 -1.49
N LEU A 21 -7.97 4.62 -1.23
CA LEU A 21 -7.20 5.11 -0.07
C LEU A 21 -8.01 4.98 1.22
N GLY A 22 -7.32 5.01 2.35
CA GLY A 22 -7.94 4.93 3.69
C GLY A 22 -7.91 3.52 4.27
N GLY A 23 -8.86 3.25 5.16
CA GLY A 23 -8.88 2.02 5.95
C GLY A 23 -9.37 0.79 5.18
N HIS A 24 -8.60 -0.30 5.23
CA HIS A 24 -8.97 -1.60 4.67
C HIS A 24 -8.77 -2.72 5.68
N VAL A 25 -9.70 -3.67 5.70
CA VAL A 25 -9.54 -4.92 6.45
C VAL A 25 -8.66 -5.85 5.62
N CYS A 26 -7.51 -6.18 6.17
CA CYS A 26 -6.50 -7.01 5.55
C CYS A 26 -6.42 -8.39 6.22
N LYS A 27 -5.92 -9.37 5.48
CA LYS A 27 -5.42 -10.65 6.01
C LYS A 27 -3.90 -10.70 5.89
N ILE A 28 -3.26 -11.29 6.87
CA ILE A 28 -1.83 -11.54 6.83
C ILE A 28 -1.56 -12.79 5.99
N CYS A 29 -0.84 -12.64 4.89
CA CYS A 29 -0.49 -13.73 3.98
C CYS A 29 0.75 -14.49 4.46
N LYS A 30 1.73 -13.76 4.99
CA LYS A 30 3.02 -14.28 5.46
C LYS A 30 3.69 -13.25 6.36
N VAL A 31 4.41 -13.72 7.38
CA VAL A 31 5.38 -12.90 8.12
C VAL A 31 6.74 -13.59 8.01
N THR A 32 7.79 -12.84 7.69
CA THR A 32 9.16 -13.36 7.65
C THR A 32 10.11 -12.36 8.29
N GLU A 33 11.13 -12.86 8.97
CA GLU A 33 12.20 -12.04 9.51
C GLU A 33 13.24 -11.74 8.43
N THR A 34 13.80 -10.54 8.50
CA THR A 34 14.91 -10.08 7.67
C THR A 34 15.76 -9.10 8.49
N THR A 35 16.88 -8.69 7.92
CA THR A 35 17.72 -7.64 8.50
C THR A 35 17.55 -6.35 7.71
N SER A 36 17.47 -5.22 8.42
CA SER A 36 17.52 -3.89 7.81
C SER A 36 18.92 -3.58 7.27
N ARG A 37 19.04 -2.49 6.49
CA ARG A 37 20.33 -2.02 5.96
C ARG A 37 21.39 -1.78 7.05
N ASN A 38 20.96 -1.44 8.25
CA ASN A 38 21.84 -1.15 9.39
C ASN A 38 22.04 -2.36 10.31
N GLY A 39 21.69 -3.58 9.88
CA GLY A 39 21.93 -4.79 10.66
C GLY A 39 20.87 -5.10 11.72
N LYS A 40 19.78 -4.32 11.80
CA LYS A 40 18.72 -4.52 12.82
C LYS A 40 17.64 -5.52 12.39
N PRO A 41 17.09 -6.33 13.32
CA PRO A 41 16.00 -7.26 13.03
C PRO A 41 14.74 -6.54 12.58
N MET A 42 14.05 -7.12 11.61
CA MET A 42 12.92 -6.53 10.93
C MET A 42 11.94 -7.61 10.45
N ALA A 43 10.67 -7.46 10.77
CA ALA A 43 9.61 -8.28 10.23
C ALA A 43 9.13 -7.73 8.88
N VAL A 44 8.93 -8.62 7.91
CA VAL A 44 8.28 -8.37 6.62
C VAL A 44 6.91 -9.00 6.65
N ILE A 45 5.88 -8.16 6.60
CA ILE A 45 4.48 -8.56 6.73
C ILE A 45 3.82 -8.43 5.36
N TRP A 46 3.37 -9.54 4.80
CA TRP A 46 2.63 -9.56 3.54
C TRP A 46 1.13 -9.45 3.81
N LEU A 47 0.47 -8.49 3.17
CA LEU A 47 -0.95 -8.23 3.35
C LEU A 47 -1.73 -8.45 2.06
N ASP A 48 -2.97 -8.89 2.21
CA ASP A 48 -3.96 -8.88 1.13
C ASP A 48 -5.29 -8.35 1.65
N ILE A 49 -6.10 -7.77 0.78
CA ILE A 49 -7.39 -7.21 1.18
C ILE A 49 -8.36 -8.35 1.46
N ALA A 50 -8.95 -8.38 2.66
CA ALA A 50 -9.77 -9.48 3.15
C ALA A 50 -11.28 -9.24 2.94
N GLU A 51 -11.72 -7.98 2.97
CA GLU A 51 -13.13 -7.57 2.90
C GLU A 51 -13.32 -6.38 1.95
N GLY A 52 -14.56 -6.09 1.58
CA GLY A 52 -14.91 -4.99 0.68
C GLY A 52 -14.81 -5.33 -0.81
N GLU A 53 -15.04 -4.32 -1.65
CA GLU A 53 -15.08 -4.43 -3.12
C GLU A 53 -13.75 -4.90 -3.70
N GLN A 54 -12.65 -4.44 -3.11
CA GLN A 54 -11.29 -4.75 -3.56
C GLN A 54 -10.71 -6.00 -2.87
N LYS A 55 -11.55 -6.91 -2.36
CA LYS A 55 -11.08 -8.17 -1.77
C LYS A 55 -10.17 -8.96 -2.73
N GLY A 56 -9.05 -9.45 -2.18
CA GLY A 56 -8.04 -10.21 -2.93
C GLY A 56 -7.21 -9.36 -3.89
N TYR A 57 -7.21 -8.02 -3.74
CA TYR A 57 -6.53 -7.08 -4.63
C TYR A 57 -5.08 -7.48 -4.91
N TYR A 58 -4.28 -7.70 -3.85
CA TYR A 58 -2.86 -7.98 -4.00
C TYR A 58 -2.59 -9.39 -4.50
N ALA A 59 -3.46 -10.34 -4.15
CA ALA A 59 -3.40 -11.68 -4.74
C ALA A 59 -3.66 -11.66 -6.25
N LYS A 60 -4.66 -10.89 -6.73
CA LYS A 60 -4.95 -10.71 -8.16
C LYS A 60 -3.77 -10.05 -8.88
N LEU A 61 -3.21 -8.98 -8.31
CA LEU A 61 -2.01 -8.31 -8.83
C LEU A 61 -0.82 -9.24 -8.97
N TRP A 62 -0.57 -10.06 -7.95
CA TRP A 62 0.53 -11.01 -7.95
C TRP A 62 0.33 -12.13 -9.00
N GLN A 63 -0.92 -12.52 -9.27
CA GLN A 63 -1.25 -13.51 -10.30
C GLN A 63 -1.17 -12.96 -11.72
N SER A 64 -1.55 -11.69 -11.93
CA SER A 64 -1.52 -11.02 -13.24
C SER A 64 -0.14 -10.48 -13.62
N GLY A 65 0.80 -10.41 -12.67
CA GLY A 65 2.15 -9.91 -12.91
C GLY A 65 3.00 -10.88 -13.72
N ASP A 66 3.69 -10.37 -14.73
CA ASP A 66 4.65 -11.12 -15.51
C ASP A 66 6.07 -10.95 -14.90
N ARG A 67 6.78 -12.06 -14.67
CA ARG A 67 8.26 -12.16 -14.49
C ARG A 67 8.97 -12.11 -13.13
N ASN A 68 8.36 -11.98 -11.95
CA ASN A 68 9.08 -12.33 -10.70
C ASN A 68 8.16 -12.57 -9.50
N LYS A 69 7.74 -13.83 -9.33
CA LYS A 69 6.81 -14.27 -8.26
C LYS A 69 7.41 -14.18 -6.84
N GLU A 70 8.66 -13.78 -6.70
CA GLU A 70 9.37 -13.76 -5.40
C GLU A 70 8.90 -12.63 -4.47
N LYS A 71 8.34 -11.54 -5.02
CA LYS A 71 7.97 -10.35 -4.23
C LYS A 71 6.46 -10.19 -4.17
N TRP A 72 5.92 -10.15 -2.96
CA TRP A 72 4.52 -9.85 -2.73
C TRP A 72 4.27 -8.33 -2.90
N PRO A 73 3.19 -7.91 -3.61
CA PRO A 73 2.99 -6.49 -3.92
C PRO A 73 2.78 -5.58 -2.70
N CYS A 74 2.22 -6.11 -1.61
CA CYS A 74 1.97 -5.37 -0.37
C CYS A 74 2.79 -5.93 0.79
N ALA A 75 4.07 -5.55 0.85
CA ALA A 75 4.96 -5.88 1.95
C ALA A 75 5.15 -4.66 2.86
N VAL A 76 4.85 -4.81 4.15
CA VAL A 76 5.09 -3.80 5.19
C VAL A 76 6.26 -4.24 6.04
N TYR A 77 7.22 -3.34 6.23
CA TYR A 77 8.43 -3.60 6.99
C TYR A 77 8.33 -2.97 8.38
N GLN A 78 8.57 -3.74 9.43
CA GLN A 78 8.54 -3.27 10.82
C GLN A 78 9.83 -3.66 11.50
N LEU A 79 10.62 -2.68 11.95
CA LEU A 79 11.76 -2.96 12.82
C LEU A 79 11.24 -3.56 14.11
N GLU A 80 11.88 -4.61 14.62
CA GLU A 80 11.47 -5.24 15.87
C GLU A 80 11.97 -4.45 17.08
N GLU A 81 13.14 -3.82 16.92
CA GLU A 81 13.81 -3.03 17.95
C GLU A 81 13.97 -1.57 17.53
N ASP A 82 14.04 -0.67 18.51
CA ASP A 82 14.34 0.74 18.35
C ASP A 82 15.86 1.02 18.35
N SER A 83 16.25 2.29 18.48
CA SER A 83 17.66 2.69 18.55
C SER A 83 18.40 2.17 19.78
N ASN A 84 17.68 1.90 20.87
CA ASN A 84 18.20 1.51 22.17
C ASN A 84 18.09 0.00 22.45
N GLY A 85 17.58 -0.77 21.49
CA GLY A 85 17.34 -2.21 21.65
C GLY A 85 16.03 -2.55 22.37
N ASN A 86 15.13 -1.58 22.60
CA ASN A 86 13.79 -1.86 23.12
C ASN A 86 12.84 -2.18 21.97
N THR A 87 11.68 -2.80 22.27
CA THR A 87 10.66 -3.08 21.26
C THR A 87 10.24 -1.81 20.51
N ASN A 88 10.28 -1.87 19.18
CA ASN A 88 9.83 -0.78 18.33
C ASN A 88 8.32 -0.54 18.48
N MET A 89 7.92 0.73 18.53
CA MET A 89 6.52 1.11 18.65
C MET A 89 5.65 0.61 17.49
N GLY A 90 6.17 0.64 16.25
CA GLY A 90 5.46 0.16 15.06
C GLY A 90 5.21 -1.34 15.10
N TYR A 91 6.22 -2.12 15.50
CA TYR A 91 6.10 -3.57 15.67
C TYR A 91 5.11 -3.95 16.78
N LYS A 92 5.18 -3.26 17.93
CA LYS A 92 4.18 -3.44 19.00
C LYS A 92 2.77 -3.09 18.52
N THR A 93 2.62 -1.99 17.78
CA THR A 93 1.32 -1.56 17.23
C THR A 93 0.75 -2.61 16.28
N PHE A 94 1.60 -3.21 15.43
CA PHE A 94 1.21 -4.31 14.56
C PHE A 94 0.65 -5.50 15.37
N LEU A 95 1.42 -6.03 16.32
CA LEU A 95 1.01 -7.21 17.11
C LEU A 95 -0.26 -6.94 17.93
N GLU A 96 -0.37 -5.77 18.57
CA GLU A 96 -1.57 -5.35 19.31
C GLU A 96 -2.80 -5.22 18.40
N ALA A 97 -2.64 -4.68 17.19
CA ALA A 97 -3.71 -4.59 16.22
C ALA A 97 -4.20 -5.98 15.77
N VAL A 98 -3.28 -6.94 15.55
CA VAL A 98 -3.65 -8.33 15.27
C VAL A 98 -4.41 -8.92 16.45
N LYS A 99 -3.89 -8.79 17.67
CA LYS A 99 -4.52 -9.34 18.88
C LYS A 99 -5.96 -8.83 19.05
N ARG A 100 -6.19 -7.52 18.91
CA ARG A 100 -7.53 -6.91 19.04
C ARG A 100 -8.49 -7.34 17.92
N SER A 101 -7.95 -7.60 16.73
CA SER A 101 -8.75 -7.95 15.55
C SER A 101 -9.16 -9.43 15.49
N ASN A 102 -8.58 -10.29 16.32
CA ASN A 102 -8.78 -11.74 16.25
C ASN A 102 -9.18 -12.28 17.64
N PRO A 103 -10.48 -12.46 17.93
CA PRO A 103 -10.92 -13.09 19.17
C PRO A 103 -10.29 -14.48 19.37
N GLY A 104 -9.84 -14.76 20.59
CA GLY A 104 -9.11 -16.00 20.89
C GLY A 104 -7.64 -15.99 20.47
N PHE A 105 -7.05 -14.81 20.25
CA PHE A 105 -5.62 -14.70 20.00
C PHE A 105 -4.81 -15.20 21.20
N ASP A 106 -4.06 -16.29 20.99
CA ASP A 106 -3.13 -16.86 21.96
C ASP A 106 -1.72 -16.25 21.81
N GLU A 107 -1.30 -15.48 22.81
CA GLU A 107 0.03 -14.87 22.86
C GLU A 107 1.15 -15.91 23.06
N ASN A 108 0.88 -17.02 23.74
CA ASN A 108 1.93 -18.04 23.96
C ASN A 108 2.35 -18.67 22.63
N ARG A 109 1.41 -18.82 21.69
CA ARG A 109 1.68 -19.31 20.35
C ARG A 109 2.42 -18.30 19.48
N LEU A 110 2.23 -17.01 19.71
CA LEU A 110 2.98 -15.97 19.02
C LEU A 110 4.47 -16.00 19.39
N TRP A 111 4.80 -16.35 20.63
CA TRP A 111 6.18 -16.37 21.13
C TRP A 111 6.85 -17.76 21.07
N ALA A 112 6.21 -18.74 20.43
CA ALA A 112 6.80 -20.05 20.16
C ALA A 112 7.68 -19.99 18.89
N ASP A 113 8.48 -21.05 18.65
CA ASP A 113 9.44 -21.15 17.52
C ASP A 113 8.81 -20.93 16.11
N ASN A 114 7.48 -21.02 15.99
CA ASN A 114 6.73 -20.79 14.75
C ASN A 114 5.68 -19.66 14.86
N GLY A 115 5.92 -18.67 15.72
CA GLY A 115 5.02 -17.53 15.93
C GLY A 115 4.62 -16.79 14.65
N ASN A 116 5.55 -16.66 13.71
CA ASN A 116 5.31 -16.03 12.41
C ASN A 116 4.25 -16.77 11.58
N ASP A 117 4.22 -18.10 11.64
CA ASP A 117 3.20 -18.91 10.97
C ASP A 117 1.84 -18.79 11.66
N TYR A 118 1.83 -18.59 12.98
CA TYR A 118 0.59 -18.38 13.74
C TYR A 118 -0.13 -17.08 13.34
N LEU A 119 0.61 -16.06 12.88
CA LEU A 119 0.05 -14.81 12.36
C LEU A 119 -0.63 -14.97 10.99
N LYS A 120 -0.34 -16.05 10.25
CA LYS A 120 -0.92 -16.30 8.93
C LYS A 120 -2.44 -16.42 9.01
N ASN A 121 -3.13 -15.83 8.02
CA ASN A 121 -4.59 -15.73 7.92
C ASN A 121 -5.30 -14.96 9.03
N LYS A 122 -4.57 -14.36 9.99
CA LYS A 122 -5.17 -13.43 10.94
C LYS A 122 -5.57 -12.13 10.24
N LEU A 123 -6.63 -11.51 10.75
CA LEU A 123 -7.12 -10.24 10.24
C LEU A 123 -6.39 -9.07 10.92
N ILE A 124 -6.23 -7.97 10.19
CA ILE A 124 -5.67 -6.73 10.70
C ILE A 124 -6.23 -5.55 9.89
N GLY A 125 -6.35 -4.38 10.50
CA GLY A 125 -6.63 -3.15 9.79
C GLY A 125 -5.36 -2.52 9.22
N GLY A 126 -5.32 -2.28 7.91
CA GLY A 126 -4.28 -1.48 7.26
C GLY A 126 -4.86 -0.17 6.77
N VAL A 127 -4.13 0.93 6.96
CA VAL A 127 -4.54 2.24 6.43
C VAL A 127 -3.61 2.64 5.30
N PHE A 128 -4.19 2.82 4.12
CA PHE A 128 -3.48 3.00 2.88
C PHE A 128 -3.45 4.47 2.47
N GLY A 129 -2.25 4.96 2.17
CA GLY A 129 -1.98 6.33 1.74
C GLY A 129 -1.07 6.34 0.52
N ARG A 130 -0.89 7.53 -0.06
CA ARG A 130 0.04 7.70 -1.18
C ARG A 130 1.39 8.18 -0.68
N GLU A 131 2.43 7.57 -1.22
CA GLU A 131 3.81 8.02 -1.07
C GLU A 131 4.37 8.38 -2.45
N GLN A 132 4.90 9.59 -2.57
CA GLN A 132 5.52 10.08 -3.78
C GLN A 132 6.92 9.47 -3.92
N TYR A 133 7.25 9.05 -5.13
CA TYR A 133 8.56 8.53 -5.48
C TYR A 133 8.97 9.05 -6.86
N GLU A 134 10.27 9.17 -7.07
CA GLU A 134 10.83 9.46 -8.37
C GLU A 134 11.06 8.13 -9.12
N ASN A 135 10.54 8.03 -10.35
CA ASN A 135 10.77 6.85 -11.18
C ASN A 135 12.13 6.93 -11.90
N ASN A 136 12.53 5.85 -12.59
CA ASN A 136 13.79 5.80 -13.33
C ASN A 136 13.92 6.85 -14.46
N ARG A 137 12.85 7.59 -14.78
CA ARG A 137 12.83 8.66 -15.78
C ARG A 137 12.87 10.06 -15.17
N GLY A 138 12.97 10.17 -13.83
CA GLY A 138 12.94 11.44 -13.12
C GLY A 138 11.54 12.02 -12.92
N GLU A 139 10.48 11.27 -13.22
CA GLU A 139 9.11 11.73 -13.01
C GLU A 139 8.63 11.40 -11.59
N LEU A 140 7.98 12.36 -10.95
CA LEU A 140 7.31 12.14 -9.68
C LEU A 140 6.00 11.36 -9.89
N ARG A 141 5.91 10.21 -9.23
CA ARG A 141 4.74 9.31 -9.24
C ARG A 141 4.30 9.04 -7.82
N PHE A 142 3.08 8.54 -7.65
CA PHE A 142 2.56 8.09 -6.35
C PHE A 142 2.40 6.58 -6.33
N SER A 143 2.75 5.99 -5.19
CA SER A 143 2.49 4.59 -4.87
C SER A 143 1.56 4.52 -3.67
N THR A 144 0.53 3.68 -3.74
CA THR A 144 -0.31 3.38 -2.58
C THR A 144 0.40 2.38 -1.67
N LYS A 145 0.59 2.73 -0.39
CA LYS A 145 1.25 1.89 0.62
C LYS A 145 0.44 1.86 1.90
N CYS A 146 0.54 0.78 2.66
CA CYS A 146 0.01 0.73 4.03
C CYS A 146 0.92 1.57 4.94
N VAL A 147 0.38 2.65 5.49
CA VAL A 147 1.12 3.65 6.27
C VAL A 147 1.14 3.27 7.76
N TYR A 148 0.00 2.82 8.30
CA TYR A 148 -0.11 2.39 9.69
C TYR A 148 -1.13 1.28 9.87
N PHE A 149 -0.99 0.55 10.97
CA PHE A 149 -1.89 -0.50 11.39
C PHE A 149 -2.94 0.03 12.37
N ARG A 150 -4.15 -0.51 12.29
CA ARG A 150 -5.26 -0.32 13.24
C ARG A 150 -5.96 -1.66 13.45
N ASP A 151 -6.79 -1.76 14.48
CA ASP A 151 -7.67 -2.91 14.64
C ASP A 151 -8.81 -2.88 13.59
N VAL A 152 -9.35 -4.05 13.29
CA VAL A 152 -10.41 -4.23 12.28
C VAL A 152 -11.68 -3.47 12.61
N GLU A 153 -12.02 -3.34 13.90
CA GLU A 153 -13.23 -2.62 14.32
C GLU A 153 -13.12 -1.13 13.99
N THR A 154 -11.97 -0.50 14.29
CA THR A 154 -11.68 0.88 13.93
C THR A 154 -11.74 1.10 12.42
N ILE A 155 -11.20 0.18 11.61
CA ILE A 155 -11.30 0.28 10.14
C ILE A 155 -12.76 0.27 9.68
N ARG A 156 -13.57 -0.65 10.21
CA ARG A 156 -14.98 -0.78 9.82
C ARG A 156 -15.83 0.43 10.23
N LYS A 157 -15.45 1.13 11.30
CA LYS A 157 -16.08 2.41 11.70
C LYS A 157 -15.72 3.58 10.77
N GLY A 158 -14.71 3.41 9.93
CA GLY A 158 -14.17 4.44 9.06
C GLY A 158 -12.91 5.07 9.65
N VAL A 159 -11.90 5.26 8.80
CA VAL A 159 -10.64 5.92 9.15
C VAL A 159 -10.32 6.92 8.06
N GLU A 160 -9.86 8.10 8.47
CA GLU A 160 -9.45 9.15 7.56
C GLU A 160 -8.28 8.70 6.68
N VAL A 161 -8.30 9.17 5.43
CA VAL A 161 -7.19 8.97 4.50
C VAL A 161 -5.99 9.75 5.01
N PRO A 162 -4.82 9.10 5.22
CA PRO A 162 -3.64 9.81 5.64
C PRO A 162 -3.18 10.82 4.59
N PRO A 163 -2.53 11.92 5.01
CA PRO A 163 -1.98 12.89 4.07
C PRO A 163 -0.92 12.25 3.18
N ASP A 164 -0.80 12.75 1.95
CA ASP A 164 0.20 12.27 1.01
C ASP A 164 1.62 12.52 1.55
N LYS A 165 2.44 11.48 1.54
CA LYS A 165 3.85 11.59 1.87
C LYS A 165 4.64 11.99 0.64
N LEU A 166 5.12 13.23 0.61
CA LEU A 166 5.94 13.77 -0.47
C LEU A 166 7.41 13.33 -0.34
N LEU A 167 8.12 13.29 -1.46
CA LEU A 167 9.57 13.09 -1.46
C LEU A 167 10.25 14.32 -0.81
N GLU A 168 11.33 14.14 -0.06
CA GLU A 168 12.06 15.26 0.55
C GLU A 168 12.49 16.27 -0.53
N GLY A 169 12.09 17.54 -0.38
CA GLY A 169 12.35 18.61 -1.35
C GLY A 169 11.27 18.79 -2.42
N ALA A 170 10.28 17.89 -2.53
CA ALA A 170 9.13 18.07 -3.40
C ALA A 170 8.09 18.99 -2.74
N LYS A 171 7.67 20.05 -3.45
CA LYS A 171 6.51 20.84 -3.06
C LYS A 171 5.23 20.03 -3.27
N PRO A 172 4.17 20.22 -2.46
CA PRO A 172 2.88 19.63 -2.76
C PRO A 172 2.47 20.00 -4.19
N PRO A 173 1.84 19.09 -4.95
CA PRO A 173 1.24 19.49 -6.21
C PRO A 173 0.26 20.61 -5.89
N VAL A 174 0.52 21.80 -6.42
CA VAL A 174 -0.46 22.87 -6.41
C VAL A 174 -1.58 22.39 -7.31
N CYS A 175 -2.68 21.95 -6.70
CA CYS A 175 -3.95 21.88 -7.41
C CYS A 175 -4.31 23.34 -7.68
N ASP A 176 -3.98 23.86 -8.85
CA ASP A 176 -4.53 25.13 -9.29
C ASP A 176 -5.80 24.80 -10.09
N PRO A 177 -7.00 24.93 -9.50
CA PRO A 177 -8.21 24.85 -10.29
C PRO A 177 -8.33 26.16 -11.05
N LEU A 178 -8.08 26.12 -12.37
CA LEU A 178 -8.09 27.22 -13.35
C LEU A 178 -6.73 27.93 -13.58
N SER A 179 -5.89 27.39 -14.47
CA SER A 179 -4.86 28.22 -15.14
C SER A 179 -4.80 28.09 -16.67
N ASP A 180 -5.74 27.38 -17.31
CA ASP A 180 -5.75 27.19 -18.78
C ASP A 180 -6.84 28.00 -19.49
N TYR A 181 -7.13 29.21 -19.01
CA TYR A 181 -7.85 30.21 -19.80
C TYR A 181 -7.03 31.49 -19.83
N GLU A 182 -6.21 31.65 -20.88
CA GLU A 182 -5.82 33.00 -21.28
C GLU A 182 -7.02 33.66 -21.96
N PRO A 183 -7.55 34.79 -21.47
CA PRO A 183 -8.45 35.60 -22.25
C PRO A 183 -7.66 36.19 -23.43
N ILE A 184 -8.10 35.88 -24.65
CA ILE A 184 -7.69 36.64 -25.84
C ILE A 184 -8.12 38.09 -25.58
N VAL A 185 -7.16 38.96 -25.28
CA VAL A 185 -7.38 40.40 -25.34
C VAL A 185 -7.54 40.71 -26.83
N THR A 186 -8.78 40.83 -27.29
CA THR A 186 -9.06 41.46 -28.57
C THR A 186 -8.78 42.95 -28.36
N ASP A 187 -7.61 43.42 -28.83
CA ASP A 187 -7.37 44.84 -29.08
C ASP A 187 -8.38 45.28 -30.16
N ASP A 188 -9.48 45.85 -29.68
CA ASP A 188 -10.54 46.42 -30.49
C ASP A 188 -10.18 47.90 -30.72
N ASP A 189 -9.16 48.14 -31.54
CA ASP A 189 -8.88 49.44 -32.15
C ASP A 189 -7.94 49.26 -33.35
N ASP A 190 -8.55 49.33 -34.54
CA ASP A 190 -8.01 49.86 -35.82
C ASP A 190 -8.30 48.95 -37.04
N MET A 191 -9.56 48.89 -37.46
CA MET A 191 -9.94 48.45 -38.81
C MET A 191 -10.04 49.67 -39.75
N PRO A 192 -9.14 49.83 -40.73
CA PRO A 192 -9.35 50.79 -41.80
C PRO A 192 -10.39 50.24 -42.80
N PHE A 193 -11.37 51.07 -43.14
CA PHE A 193 -12.35 50.85 -44.21
C PHE A 193 -11.70 50.80 -45.60
#